data_AF-V5II70-F1
#
_entry.id   AF-V5II70-F1
#
_cell.length_a   1.000
_cell.length_b   1.000
_cell.length_c   1.000
_cell.angle_alpha   90.00
_cell.angle_beta   90.00
_cell.angle_gamma   90.00
#
_symmetry.space_group_name_H-M   'P 1'
#
loop_
_entity.id
_entity.type
_entity.pdbx_description
1 polymer ?
#
loop_
_entity_poly.entity_id
_entity_poly.type
_entity_poly.pdbx_seq_one_letter_code
_entity_poly.pdbx_strand_id
1 'polypeptide(L)'
;DHALCASALPHPEFETCCNRHDICYDTCGENRTSCDEIFEKCMTGVCQTRASSKDNCLATSRLFTMVTVEHGCGPFLKSQKKACVCRATDEL
;
A
#
# COMPACT_ATOMS: atom_id res chain seq x y z
N ASP A 1 -1.37 13.38 -8.07
CA ASP A 1 -2.25 12.65 -7.13
C ASP A 1 -2.87 11.44 -7.79
N HIS A 2 -2.15 10.31 -7.84
CA HIS A 2 -2.71 9.03 -8.29
C HIS A 2 -2.79 8.10 -7.08
N ALA A 3 -3.79 8.33 -6.23
CA ALA A 3 -4.20 7.36 -5.24
C ALA A 3 -4.87 6.20 -5.98
N LEU A 4 -4.07 5.18 -6.31
CA LEU A 4 -4.47 3.97 -7.04
C LEU A 4 -5.61 3.18 -6.38
N CYS A 5 -5.97 3.51 -5.14
CA CYS A 5 -6.97 2.78 -4.37
C CYS A 5 -8.35 3.44 -4.26
N ALA A 6 -8.51 4.70 -4.66
CA ALA A 6 -9.71 5.48 -4.29
C ALA A 6 -10.83 5.57 -5.35
N SER A 7 -10.77 4.82 -6.46
CA SER A 7 -11.91 4.80 -7.39
C SER A 7 -12.08 3.45 -8.09
N ALA A 8 -13.18 2.77 -7.74
CA ALA A 8 -13.69 1.52 -8.34
C ALA A 8 -12.77 0.28 -8.24
N LEU A 9 -12.41 -0.12 -7.02
CA LEU A 9 -11.80 -1.44 -6.79
C LEU A 9 -12.82 -2.55 -7.15
N PRO A 10 -12.46 -3.56 -7.95
CA PRO A 10 -13.34 -4.71 -8.25
C PRO A 10 -13.63 -5.59 -7.03
N HIS A 11 -12.89 -5.38 -5.93
CA HIS A 11 -13.07 -6.05 -4.64
C HIS A 11 -13.10 -4.99 -3.52
N PRO A 12 -14.27 -4.66 -2.95
CA PRO A 12 -14.40 -3.64 -1.91
C PRO A 12 -13.52 -3.92 -0.68
N GLU A 13 -13.26 -5.19 -0.37
CA GLU A 13 -12.44 -5.57 0.78
C GLU A 13 -10.97 -5.19 0.62
N PHE A 14 -10.49 -4.96 -0.62
CA PHE A 14 -9.15 -4.44 -0.89
C PHE A 14 -8.96 -3.01 -0.36
N GLU A 15 -10.04 -2.24 -0.18
CA GLU A 15 -9.98 -0.89 0.37
C GLU A 15 -9.33 -0.88 1.77
N THR A 16 -9.65 -1.86 2.61
CA THR A 16 -9.05 -1.98 3.95
C THR A 16 -7.55 -2.23 3.90
N CYS A 17 -7.08 -3.00 2.91
CA CYS A 17 -5.65 -3.23 2.69
C CYS A 17 -4.94 -1.96 2.19
N CYS A 18 -5.57 -1.22 1.29
CA CYS A 18 -5.07 0.07 0.82
C CYS A 18 -4.95 1.08 1.96
N ASN A 19 -6.01 1.25 2.76
CA ASN A 19 -5.98 2.19 3.88
C ASN A 19 -4.86 1.87 4.87
N ARG A 20 -4.62 0.58 5.15
CA ARG A 20 -3.51 0.15 6.01
C ARG A 20 -2.14 0.45 5.39
N HIS A 21 -2.00 0.29 4.08
CA HIS A 21 -0.75 0.59 3.36
C HIS A 21 -0.44 2.08 3.35
N ASP A 22 -1.45 2.92 3.09
CA ASP A 22 -1.32 4.37 3.15
C ASP A 22 -0.92 4.85 4.55
N ILE A 23 -1.54 4.29 5.61
CA ILE A 23 -1.13 4.56 7.00
C ILE A 23 0.33 4.17 7.25
N CYS A 24 0.78 3.03 6.74
CA CYS A 24 2.17 2.59 6.86
C CYS A 24 3.13 3.57 6.15
N TYR A 25 2.78 3.98 4.93
CA TYR A 25 3.55 4.99 4.18
C TYR A 25 3.59 6.35 4.88
N ASP A 26 2.50 6.74 5.56
CA ASP A 26 2.38 7.98 6.32
C ASP A 26 2.89 7.88 7.77
N THR A 27 3.52 6.77 8.18
CA THR A 27 4.14 6.63 9.50
C THR A 27 5.64 6.90 9.40
N CYS A 28 6.12 7.94 10.10
CA CYS A 28 7.52 8.36 9.98
C CYS A 28 8.51 7.26 10.38
N GLY A 29 9.50 7.00 9.52
CA GLY A 29 10.57 6.04 9.77
C GLY A 29 10.21 4.59 9.43
N GLU A 30 9.02 4.34 8.90
CA GLU A 30 8.65 3.01 8.42
C GLU A 30 9.51 2.55 7.25
N ASN A 31 9.55 1.24 7.03
CA ASN A 31 10.26 0.65 5.91
C ASN A 31 9.30 0.35 4.76
N ARG A 32 9.57 0.89 3.57
CA ARG A 32 8.74 0.68 2.36
C ARG A 32 8.51 -0.81 2.06
N THR A 33 9.58 -1.60 2.05
CA THR A 33 9.49 -3.04 1.74
C THR A 33 8.60 -3.75 2.76
N SER A 34 8.72 -3.42 4.05
CA SER A 34 7.83 -3.98 5.08
C SER A 34 6.36 -3.58 4.87
N CYS A 35 6.08 -2.33 4.52
CA CYS A 35 4.73 -1.89 4.16
C CYS A 35 4.17 -2.67 2.96
N ASP A 36 4.96 -2.83 1.91
CA ASP A 36 4.57 -3.51 0.67
C ASP A 36 4.31 -5.01 0.90
N GLU A 37 5.13 -5.68 1.72
CA GLU A 37 4.92 -7.08 2.11
C GLU A 37 3.64 -7.28 2.95
N ILE A 38 3.34 -6.35 3.85
CA ILE A 38 2.11 -6.37 4.64
C ILE A 38 0.90 -6.18 3.73
N PHE A 39 1.00 -5.29 2.75
CA PHE A 39 -0.02 -5.05 1.75
C PHE A 39 -0.29 -6.29 0.88
N GLU A 40 0.75 -6.95 0.37
CA GLU A 40 0.62 -8.19 -0.40
C GLU A 40 -0.08 -9.29 0.40
N LYS A 41 0.33 -9.49 1.66
CA LYS A 41 -0.30 -10.46 2.58
C LYS A 41 -1.78 -10.14 2.82
N CYS A 42 -2.12 -8.87 2.97
CA CYS A 42 -3.50 -8.44 3.13
C CYS A 42 -4.34 -8.75 1.87
N MET A 43 -3.85 -8.35 0.70
CA MET A 43 -4.55 -8.52 -0.59
C MET A 43 -4.78 -10.01 -0.91
N THR A 44 -3.75 -10.84 -0.72
CA THR A 44 -3.87 -12.29 -0.93
C THR A 44 -4.78 -12.95 0.10
N GLY A 45 -4.75 -12.48 1.36
CA GLY A 45 -5.63 -12.95 2.44
C GLY A 45 -7.11 -12.74 2.15
N VAL A 46 -7.49 -11.58 1.59
CA VAL A 46 -8.88 -11.31 1.17
C VAL A 46 -9.37 -12.40 0.20
N CYS A 47 -8.54 -12.81 -0.76
CA CYS A 47 -8.90 -13.80 -1.77
C CYS A 47 -9.09 -15.22 -1.21
N GLN A 48 -8.50 -15.55 -0.05
CA GLN A 48 -8.64 -16.89 0.55
C GLN A 48 -10.09 -17.18 0.99
N THR A 49 -10.86 -16.13 1.30
CA THR A 49 -12.25 -16.24 1.73
C THR A 49 -13.25 -16.35 0.57
N ARG A 50 -12.81 -16.18 -0.68
CA ARG A 50 -13.67 -16.14 -1.89
C ARG A 50 -13.56 -17.45 -2.68
N ALA A 51 -14.52 -18.36 -2.51
CA ALA A 51 -14.49 -19.69 -3.15
C ALA A 51 -14.77 -19.65 -4.68
N SER A 52 -15.71 -18.82 -5.14
CA SER A 52 -16.17 -18.81 -6.54
C SER A 52 -15.35 -17.91 -7.47
N SER A 53 -14.53 -17.01 -6.94
CA SER A 53 -13.77 -16.02 -7.72
C SER A 53 -12.30 -15.92 -7.30
N LYS A 54 -11.75 -17.00 -6.74
CA LYS A 54 -10.42 -17.01 -6.12
C LYS A 54 -9.31 -16.58 -7.09
N ASP A 55 -9.29 -17.16 -8.28
CA ASP A 55 -8.23 -16.91 -9.26
C ASP A 55 -8.25 -15.48 -9.79
N ASN A 56 -9.43 -14.95 -10.11
CA ASN A 56 -9.59 -13.55 -10.53
C ASN A 56 -9.16 -12.60 -9.41
N CYS A 57 -9.55 -12.88 -8.16
CA CYS A 57 -9.13 -12.09 -7.02
C CYS A 57 -7.60 -12.11 -6.85
N LEU A 58 -6.98 -13.29 -6.95
CA LEU A 58 -5.53 -13.43 -6.85
C LEU A 58 -4.80 -12.70 -7.99
N ALA A 59 -5.34 -12.73 -9.21
CA ALA A 59 -4.79 -12.00 -10.34
C ALA A 59 -4.84 -10.47 -10.10
N THR A 60 -5.97 -9.96 -9.61
CA THR A 60 -6.10 -8.55 -9.24
C THR A 60 -5.17 -8.20 -8.07
N SER A 61 -5.13 -9.01 -7.02
CA SER A 61 -4.21 -8.81 -5.88
C SER A 61 -2.76 -8.68 -6.34
N ARG A 62 -2.29 -9.57 -7.23
CA ARG A 62 -0.92 -9.50 -7.79
C ARG A 62 -0.68 -8.24 -8.60
N LEU A 63 -1.66 -7.80 -9.40
CA LEU A 63 -1.54 -6.56 -10.16
C LEU A 63 -1.35 -5.35 -9.22
N PHE A 64 -2.14 -5.26 -8.16
CA PHE A 64 -2.03 -4.17 -7.17
C PHE A 64 -0.69 -4.20 -6.43
N THR A 65 -0.23 -5.39 -6.00
CA THR A 65 1.10 -5.55 -5.39
C THR A 65 2.21 -5.12 -6.35
N MET A 66 2.17 -5.56 -7.61
CA MET A 66 3.17 -5.19 -8.63
C MET A 66 3.26 -3.68 -8.83
N VAL A 67 2.10 -3.02 -9.00
CA VAL A 67 2.06 -1.55 -9.17
C VAL A 67 2.66 -0.85 -7.95
N THR A 68 2.42 -1.36 -6.74
CA THR A 68 2.95 -0.78 -5.50
C THR A 68 4.48 -0.91 -5.43
N VAL A 69 5.02 -2.06 -5.81
CA VAL A 69 6.48 -2.27 -5.84
C VAL A 69 7.17 -1.37 -6.88
N GLU A 70 6.65 -1.36 -8.11
CA GLU A 70 7.23 -0.64 -9.26
C GLU A 70 7.07 0.88 -9.13
N HIS A 71 5.94 1.36 -8.62
CA HIS A 71 5.61 2.79 -8.60
C HIS A 71 5.50 3.40 -7.20
N GLY A 72 5.72 2.63 -6.13
CA GLY A 72 5.53 3.07 -4.75
C GLY A 72 6.64 3.94 -4.17
N CYS A 73 7.83 4.01 -4.79
CA CYS A 73 8.97 4.78 -4.25
C CYS A 73 8.65 6.28 -4.10
N GLY A 74 8.15 6.92 -5.16
CA GLY A 74 7.78 8.33 -5.14
C GLY A 74 6.68 8.65 -4.11
N PRO A 75 5.55 7.93 -4.10
CA PRO A 75 4.51 8.04 -3.09
C PRO A 75 5.04 7.86 -1.66
N PHE A 76 5.82 6.80 -1.40
CA PHE A 76 6.42 6.54 -0.09
C PHE A 76 7.27 7.71 0.40
N LEU A 77 8.21 8.20 -0.42
CA LEU A 77 9.07 9.33 -0.04
C LEU A 77 8.26 10.62 0.19
N LYS A 78 7.21 10.85 -0.60
CA LYS A 78 6.31 12.01 -0.42
C LYS A 78 5.56 11.92 0.90
N SER A 79 5.06 10.75 1.24
CA SER A 79 4.38 10.47 2.51
C SER A 79 5.32 10.62 3.71
N GLN A 80 6.50 10.01 3.65
CA GLN A 80 7.53 10.14 4.69
C GLN A 80 7.94 11.58 4.95
N LYS A 81 8.09 12.40 3.91
CA LYS A 81 8.40 13.83 4.05
C LYS A 81 7.31 14.61 4.81
N LYS A 82 6.05 14.19 4.72
CA LYS A 82 4.93 14.80 5.45
C LYS A 82 4.81 14.26 6.87
N ALA A 83 5.07 12.97 7.04
CA ALA A 83 4.97 12.26 8.31
C ALA A 83 6.09 12.62 9.29
N CYS A 84 7.30 12.85 8.77
CA CYS A 84 8.48 13.13 9.57
C CYS A 84 8.67 14.63 9.84
N VAL A 85 8.97 14.96 11.09
CA VAL A 85 9.52 16.28 11.45
C VAL A 85 11.03 16.22 11.26
N CYS A 86 11.52 16.79 10.16
CA CYS A 86 12.95 16.97 9.96
C CYS A 86 13.43 18.18 10.78
N ARG A 87 14.41 17.98 11.67
CA ARG A 87 15.16 19.11 12.23
C ARG A 87 16.09 19.68 11.17
N ALA A 88 16.22 21.00 11.12
CA ALA A 88 17.24 21.62 10.27
C ALA A 88 18.62 21.16 10.76
N THR A 89 19.52 20.89 9.81
CA THR A 89 20.90 20.45 10.04
C THR A 89 21.74 21.46 10.83
N ASP A 90 21.22 22.66 11.01
CA ASP A 90 21.94 23.83 11.54
C ASP A 90 21.78 23.96 13.07
N GLU A 91 21.01 23.03 13.69
CA GLU A 91 20.76 22.98 15.14
C GLU A 91 21.39 21.75 15.83
N LEU A 92 22.38 21.09 15.22
CA LEU A 92 23.14 19.99 15.82
C LEU A 92 24.61 20.34 16.10
#